data_AF-A0A925XNJ8-F1
#
_entry.id   AF-A0A925XNJ8-F1
#
_cell.length_a   1.000
_cell.length_b   1.000
_cell.length_c   1.000
_cell.angle_alpha   90.00
_cell.angle_beta   90.00
_cell.angle_gamma   90.00
#
_symmetry.space_group_name_H-M   'P 1'
#
loop_
_entity.id
_entity.type
_entity.pdbx_description
1 polymer ?
#
loop_
_entity_poly.entity_id
_entity_poly.type
_entity_poly.pdbx_seq_one_letter_code
_entity_poly.pdbx_strand_id
1 'polypeptide(L)' 'MIPGIKPEHCRTPEIMADAAYHVLVSESASTTGNFFIDDEVLQRAGITDLSGYSVVPGSRELVPDLFL' A
#
# COMPACT_ATOMS: atom_id res chain seq x y z
N MET A 1 0.49 10.72 -14.87
CA MET A 1 -0.24 11.16 -13.67
C MET A 1 -1.69 11.37 -14.06
N ILE A 2 -2.64 10.85 -13.29
CA ILE A 2 -4.08 10.98 -13.58
C ILE A 2 -4.45 12.47 -13.48
N PRO A 3 -5.10 13.07 -14.50
CA PRO A 3 -5.53 14.47 -14.44
C PRO A 3 -6.41 14.73 -13.20
N GLY A 4 -6.09 15.78 -12.45
CA GLY A 4 -6.83 16.16 -11.23
C GLY A 4 -6.34 15.50 -9.93
N ILE A 5 -5.45 14.50 -10.01
CA ILE A 5 -4.81 13.93 -8.81
C ILE A 5 -3.58 14.74 -8.43
N LYS A 6 -3.56 15.19 -7.18
CA LYS A 6 -2.41 15.89 -6.61
C LYS A 6 -1.45 14.88 -5.96
N PRO A 7 -0.16 14.88 -6.32
CA PRO A 7 0.83 13.98 -5.71
C PRO A 7 0.93 14.07 -4.19
N GLU A 8 0.63 15.23 -3.61
CA GLU A 8 0.62 15.46 -2.16
C GLU A 8 -0.40 14.60 -1.40
N HIS A 9 -1.42 14.07 -2.09
CA HIS A 9 -2.43 13.15 -1.53
C HIS A 9 -2.17 11.68 -1.88
N CYS A 10 -0.98 11.36 -2.39
CA CYS A 10 -0.56 10.01 -2.72
C CYS A 10 0.36 9.43 -1.63
N ARG A 11 0.49 8.11 -1.66
CA ARG A 11 1.59 7.41 -0.98
C ARG A 11 2.78 7.23 -1.93
N THR A 12 3.95 7.03 -1.37
CA THR A 12 5.17 6.73 -2.10
C THR A 12 5.11 5.28 -2.63
N PRO A 13 5.81 4.97 -3.74
CA PRO A 13 5.77 3.63 -4.35
C PRO A 13 6.25 2.50 -3.42
N GLU A 14 7.04 2.82 -2.40
CA GLU A 14 7.62 1.86 -1.46
C GLU A 14 6.55 1.06 -0.71
N ILE A 15 5.34 1.61 -0.48
CA ILE A 15 4.26 0.84 0.16
C ILE A 15 3.87 -0.39 -0.64
N MET A 16 3.81 -0.26 -1.97
CA MET A 16 3.51 -1.37 -2.88
C MET A 16 4.70 -2.33 -2.96
N ALA A 17 5.93 -1.83 -2.91
CA ALA A 17 7.12 -2.65 -2.91
C ALA A 17 7.19 -3.55 -1.67
N ASP A 18 6.91 -3.00 -0.49
CA ASP A 18 6.95 -3.74 0.77
C ASP A 18 5.77 -4.72 0.89
N ALA A 19 4.57 -4.31 0.46
CA ALA A 19 3.44 -5.23 0.37
C ALA A 19 3.73 -6.40 -0.58
N ALA A 20 4.29 -6.13 -1.76
CA ALA A 20 4.67 -7.17 -2.71
C ALA A 20 5.76 -8.09 -2.13
N TYR A 21 6.75 -7.54 -1.41
CA TYR A 21 7.77 -8.33 -0.73
C TYR A 21 7.14 -9.36 0.21
N HIS A 22 6.20 -8.94 1.07
CA HIS A 22 5.52 -9.84 2.01
C HIS A 22 4.68 -10.93 1.33
N VAL A 23 4.05 -10.62 0.20
CA VAL A 23 3.34 -11.64 -0.59
C VAL A 23 4.34 -12.63 -1.22
N LEU A 24 5.42 -12.13 -1.82
CA LEU A 24 6.37 -12.96 -2.57
C LEU A 24 7.20 -13.91 -1.71
N VAL A 25 7.49 -13.54 -0.45
CA VAL A 25 8.23 -14.39 0.49
C VAL A 25 7.33 -15.30 1.33
N SER A 26 6.01 -15.21 1.15
CA SER A 26 5.05 -16.07 1.83
C SER A 26 5.03 -17.49 1.26
N GLU A 27 4.41 -18.43 1.98
CA GLU A 27 4.25 -19.80 1.50
C GLU A 27 3.29 -19.82 0.30
N SER A 28 3.84 -20.11 -0.88
CA SER A 28 3.10 -20.09 -2.15
C SER A 28 1.97 -21.12 -2.22
N ALA A 29 2.09 -22.26 -1.53
CA ALA A 29 1.06 -23.30 -1.51
C ALA A 29 -0.22 -22.85 -0.80
N SER A 30 -0.10 -21.93 0.17
CA SER A 30 -1.23 -21.40 0.93
C SER A 30 -1.62 -19.97 0.54
N THR A 31 -0.73 -19.24 -0.13
CA THR A 31 -0.92 -17.82 -0.49
C THR A 31 -1.21 -17.67 -1.98
N THR A 32 -2.39 -18.13 -2.40
CA THR A 32 -2.82 -18.11 -3.81
C THR A 32 -4.29 -17.71 -3.95
N GLY A 33 -4.69 -17.16 -5.11
CA GLY A 33 -6.07 -16.78 -5.41
C GLY A 33 -6.59 -15.53 -4.68
N ASN A 34 -5.70 -14.67 -4.17
CA ASN A 34 -6.05 -13.47 -3.42
C ASN A 34 -5.97 -12.20 -4.28
N PHE A 35 -6.87 -11.25 -4.01
CA PHE A 35 -6.75 -9.85 -4.42
C PHE A 35 -6.33 -9.04 -3.20
N PHE A 36 -5.02 -8.83 -3.04
CA PHE A 36 -4.47 -8.15 -1.87
C PHE A 36 -4.59 -6.63 -1.97
N ILE A 37 -4.81 -5.99 -0.81
CA ILE A 37 -4.64 -4.55 -0.60
C ILE A 37 -3.34 -4.34 0.18
N ASP A 38 -2.58 -3.32 -0.21
CA ASP A 38 -1.25 -3.04 0.34
C ASP A 38 -1.27 -2.83 1.87
N ASP A 39 -2.21 -2.03 2.37
CA ASP A 39 -2.35 -1.76 3.80
C ASP A 39 -2.74 -3.00 4.61
N GLU A 40 -3.62 -3.87 4.10
CA GLU A 40 -3.98 -5.13 4.74
C GLU A 40 -2.80 -6.11 4.78
N VAL A 41 -2.02 -6.20 3.70
CA VAL A 41 -0.83 -7.06 3.66
C VAL A 41 0.20 -6.59 4.69
N LEU A 42 0.47 -5.28 4.74
CA LEU A 42 1.39 -4.69 5.70
C LEU A 42 0.89 -4.85 7.13
N GLN A 43 -0.41 -4.70 7.37
CA GLN A 43 -1.02 -4.95 8.68
C GLN A 43 -0.83 -6.41 9.12
N ARG A 44 -1.02 -7.40 8.23
CA ARG A 44 -0.76 -8.83 8.53
C ARG A 44 0.71 -9.09 8.82
N ALA A 45 1.61 -8.30 8.26
CA ALA A 45 3.04 -8.31 8.57
C ALA A 45 3.42 -7.56 9.87
N GLY A 46 2.44 -6.97 10.57
CA GLY A 46 2.63 -6.22 11.81
C GLY A 46 2.97 -4.74 11.62
N ILE A 47 2.96 -4.24 10.37
CA ILE A 47 3.21 -2.84 10.04
C ILE A 47 1.88 -2.10 9.99
N THR A 48 1.57 -1.35 11.04
CA THR A 48 0.30 -0.61 11.17
C THR A 48 0.45 0.90 11.06
N ASP A 49 1.66 1.43 11.30
CA ASP A 49 1.97 2.82 11.05
C ASP A 49 2.42 2.99 9.59
N LEU A 50 1.51 3.51 8.76
CA LEU A 50 1.75 3.77 7.34
C LEU A 50 2.11 5.24 7.07
N SER A 51 2.31 6.06 8.09
CA SER A 51 2.56 7.49 7.94
C SER A 51 3.85 7.78 7.15
N GLY A 52 4.85 6.89 7.26
CA GLY A 52 6.12 6.96 6.53
C GLY A 52 5.98 6.80 5.01
N TYR A 53 4.87 6.24 4.53
CA TYR A 53 4.60 6.10 3.10
C TYR A 53 3.88 7.30 2.50
N SER A 54 3.55 8.35 3.26
CA SER A 54 2.85 9.51 2.70
C SER A 54 3.85 10.42 1.97
N VAL A 55 3.52 10.87 0.76
CA VAL A 55 4.38 11.82 0.00
C VAL A 55 4.59 13.11 0.81
N VAL A 56 3.56 13.58 1.49
CA VAL A 56 3.66 14.62 2.51
C VAL A 56 3.70 13.96 3.89
N PRO A 57 4.81 14.08 4.65
CA PRO A 57 4.95 13.42 5.95
C PRO A 57 3.79 13.75 6.91
N GLY A 58 3.13 12.71 7.42
CA GLY A 58 2.02 12.84 8.37
C GLY A 58 0.69 13.30 7.76
N SER A 59 0.59 13.47 6.43
CA SER A 59 -0.68 13.78 5.76
C SER A 59 -1.70 12.66 5.97
N ARG A 60 -2.96 13.05 6.19
CA ARG A 60 -4.11 12.14 6.26
C ARG A 60 -5.11 12.37 5.13
N GLU A 61 -4.85 13.35 4.27
CA GLU A 61 -5.65 13.63 3.08
C GLU A 61 -5.11 12.78 1.93
N LEU A 62 -5.51 11.51 1.91
CA LEU A 62 -5.16 10.58 0.84
C LEU A 62 -6.36 10.37 -0.10
N VAL A 63 -6.08 10.26 -1.39
CA VAL A 63 -7.11 9.91 -2.37
C VAL A 63 -7.25 8.39 -2.44
N PRO A 64 -8.47 7.83 -2.32
CA PRO A 64 -8.71 6.40 -2.56
C PRO A 64 -8.33 6.00 -3.99
N ASP A 65 -7.88 4.76 -4.17
CA ASP A 65 -7.57 4.25 -5.51
C ASP A 65 -8.85 3.96 -6.32
N LEU A 66 -8.71 3.85 -7.63
CA LEU A 66 -9.83 3.88 -8.59
C LEU A 66 -10.84 2.73 -8.47
N PHE A 67 -10.45 1.58 -7.92
CA PHE A 67 -11.23 0.33 -7.96
C PHE A 67 -11.44 -0.28 -6.58
N LEU A 68 -11.36 0.55 -5.53
CA LEU A 68 -11.61 0.21 -4.14
C LEU A 68 -12.82 0.97 -3.60
#